data_AF-A0A842UPT8-F1
#
_entry.id   AF-A0A842UPT8-F1
#
_cell.length_a   1.000
_cell.length_b   1.000
_cell.length_c   1.000
_cell.angle_alpha   90.00
_cell.angle_beta   90.00
_cell.angle_gamma   90.00
#
_symmetry.space_group_name_H-M   'P 1'
#
loop_
_entity.id
_entity.type
_entity.pdbx_description
1 polymer ?
#
loop_
_entity_poly.entity_id
_entity_poly.type
_entity_poly.pdbx_seq_one_letter_code
_entity_poly.pdbx_strand_id
1 'polypeptide(L)'
;MVERDLQFTTKIKQGGIFNYRDFYSFAYDWLASQNYDIIEKTYTEKVSGESKQVEIKWEAWRKISDYFKYVIQIEWMILGMKDI
;
A
#
# COMPACT_ATOMS: atom_id res chain seq x y z
N MET A 1 -25.53 -7.79 0.85
CA MET A 1 -24.21 -8.47 0.78
C MET A 1 -23.39 -7.74 -0.26
N VAL A 2 -22.16 -7.33 0.05
CA VAL A 2 -21.27 -6.70 -0.93
C VAL A 2 -20.47 -7.81 -1.59
N GLU A 3 -20.76 -8.07 -2.86
CA GLU A 3 -20.01 -9.03 -3.66
C GLU A 3 -18.73 -8.36 -4.14
N ARG A 4 -17.57 -9.01 -3.88
CA ARG A 4 -16.26 -8.56 -4.36
C ARG A 4 -15.68 -9.67 -5.21
N ASP A 5 -15.39 -9.35 -6.46
CA ASP A 5 -14.72 -10.27 -7.36
C ASP A 5 -13.25 -9.88 -7.52
N LEU A 6 -12.34 -10.81 -7.23
CA LEU A 6 -10.90 -10.56 -7.29
C LEU A 6 -10.43 -10.70 -8.74
N GLN A 7 -10.22 -9.57 -9.40
CA GLN A 7 -9.77 -9.54 -10.79
C GLN A 7 -8.28 -9.86 -10.94
N PHE A 8 -7.45 -9.39 -9.99
CA PHE A 8 -6.00 -9.49 -10.10
C PHE A 8 -5.33 -9.45 -8.73
N THR A 9 -4.27 -10.22 -8.57
CA THR A 9 -3.37 -10.17 -7.41
C THR A 9 -1.94 -10.41 -7.87
N THR A 10 -1.00 -9.64 -7.30
CA THR A 10 0.43 -9.79 -7.56
C THR A 10 1.23 -9.51 -6.31
N LYS A 11 2.43 -10.10 -6.23
CA LYS A 11 3.37 -9.89 -5.14
C LYS A 11 4.75 -9.62 -5.72
N ILE A 12 5.29 -8.45 -5.38
CA ILE A 12 6.63 -8.03 -5.78
C ILE A 12 7.53 -8.09 -4.55
N LYS A 13 8.75 -8.61 -4.72
CA LYS A 13 9.80 -8.61 -3.69
C LYS A 13 11.04 -7.95 -4.25
N GLN A 14 11.60 -7.00 -3.50
CA GLN A 14 12.84 -6.32 -3.83
C GLN A 14 13.72 -6.30 -2.59
N GLY A 15 15.03 -6.44 -2.78
CA GLY A 15 16.03 -6.24 -1.75
C GLY A 15 17.12 -5.26 -2.22
N GLY A 16 17.78 -4.59 -1.27
CA GLY A 16 18.85 -3.64 -1.54
C GLY A 16 18.56 -2.24 -1.00
N ILE A 17 19.39 -1.28 -1.39
CA ILE A 17 19.20 0.14 -1.06
C ILE A 17 17.96 0.62 -1.81
N PHE A 18 16.95 1.06 -1.06
CA PHE A 18 15.69 1.50 -1.63
C PHE A 18 15.21 2.76 -0.92
N ASN A 19 14.88 3.79 -1.70
CA ASN A 19 14.24 4.97 -1.14
C ASN A 19 12.73 4.70 -0.99
N TYR A 20 12.38 4.12 0.15
CA TYR A 20 10.98 3.81 0.47
C TYR A 20 10.12 5.07 0.55
N ARG A 21 10.65 6.16 1.10
CA ARG A 21 9.91 7.42 1.29
C ARG A 21 9.40 7.96 -0.04
N ASP A 22 10.28 8.08 -1.03
CA ASP A 22 9.92 8.64 -2.33
C ASP A 22 8.94 7.71 -3.06
N PHE A 23 9.14 6.40 -2.97
CA PHE A 23 8.23 5.44 -3.61
C PHE A 23 6.84 5.44 -2.99
N TYR A 24 6.76 5.55 -1.66
CA TYR A 24 5.50 5.64 -0.94
C TYR A 24 4.70 6.88 -1.37
N SER A 25 5.35 8.05 -1.39
CA SER A 25 4.73 9.29 -1.88
C SER A 25 4.32 9.19 -3.34
N PHE A 26 5.19 8.67 -4.21
CA PHE A 26 4.86 8.45 -5.61
C PHE A 26 3.63 7.55 -5.81
N ALA A 27 3.55 6.43 -5.07
CA ALA A 27 2.41 5.51 -5.18
C ALA A 27 1.10 6.16 -4.72
N TYR A 28 1.16 6.96 -3.66
CA TYR A 28 0.00 7.74 -3.19
C TYR A 28 -0.44 8.75 -4.24
N ASP A 29 0.50 9.57 -4.74
CA ASP A 29 0.23 10.64 -5.71
C ASP A 29 -0.29 10.05 -7.02
N TRP A 30 0.26 8.93 -7.46
CA TRP A 30 -0.19 8.22 -8.65
C TRP A 30 -1.64 7.74 -8.50
N LEU A 31 -1.99 7.09 -7.38
CA LEU A 31 -3.37 6.66 -7.13
C LEU A 31 -4.34 7.83 -7.03
N ALA A 32 -3.93 8.90 -6.36
CA ALA A 32 -4.72 10.13 -6.24
C ALA A 32 -4.96 10.75 -7.64
N SER A 33 -3.93 10.79 -8.50
CA SER A 33 -4.05 11.27 -9.88
C SER A 33 -5.03 10.45 -10.74
N GLN A 34 -5.27 9.19 -10.36
CA GLN A 34 -6.22 8.29 -11.02
C GLN A 34 -7.64 8.35 -10.40
N ASN A 35 -7.91 9.34 -9.54
CA ASN A 35 -9.16 9.55 -8.82
C ASN A 35 -9.52 8.41 -7.86
N TYR A 36 -8.53 7.82 -7.19
CA TYR A 36 -8.77 6.88 -6.09
C TYR A 36 -8.74 7.61 -4.75
N ASP A 37 -9.74 7.33 -3.92
CA ASP A 37 -9.75 7.68 -2.51
C ASP A 37 -8.93 6.64 -1.75
N ILE A 38 -7.85 7.07 -1.10
CA ILE A 38 -6.88 6.20 -0.45
C ILE A 38 -7.06 6.30 1.06
N ILE A 39 -7.20 5.16 1.73
CA ILE A 39 -7.28 5.07 3.19
C ILE A 39 -6.19 4.12 3.69
N GLU A 40 -5.37 4.61 4.61
CA GLU A 40 -4.48 3.75 5.38
C GLU A 40 -5.28 3.03 6.46
N LYS A 41 -5.42 1.71 6.32
CA LYS A 41 -6.16 0.85 7.27
C LYS A 41 -5.30 0.46 8.46
N THR A 42 -4.00 0.30 8.26
CA THR A 42 -3.09 -0.19 9.27
C THR A 42 -1.71 0.37 9.00
N TYR A 43 -1.09 0.85 10.07
CA TYR A 43 0.33 1.16 10.15
C TYR A 43 0.86 0.44 11.39
N THR A 44 1.86 -0.41 11.20
CA THR A 44 2.52 -1.10 12.31
C THR A 44 4.02 -1.04 12.11
N GLU A 45 4.70 -0.44 13.07
CA GLU A 45 6.15 -0.36 13.11
C GLU A 45 6.65 -1.19 14.29
N LYS A 46 7.54 -2.14 14.01
CA LYS A 46 8.23 -2.95 15.00
C LYS A 46 9.72 -2.63 14.91
N VAL A 47 10.25 -2.07 15.99
CA VAL A 47 11.67 -1.79 16.12
C VAL A 47 12.33 -2.99 16.79
N SER A 48 13.39 -3.53 16.17
CA SER A 48 14.18 -4.63 16.72
C SER A 48 15.66 -4.28 16.58
N GLY A 49 16.24 -3.75 17.66
CA GLY A 49 17.62 -3.25 17.68
C GLY A 49 17.83 -2.11 16.70
N GLU A 50 18.78 -2.28 15.78
CA GLU A 50 19.09 -1.32 14.71
C GLU A 50 18.15 -1.40 13.49
N SER A 51 17.23 -2.36 13.47
CA SER A 51 16.38 -2.61 12.31
C SER A 51 14.93 -2.29 12.61
N LYS A 52 14.25 -1.69 11.63
CA LYS A 52 12.82 -1.43 11.67
C LYS A 52 12.09 -2.36 10.69
N GLN A 53 10.96 -2.87 11.15
CA GLN A 53 9.99 -3.58 10.31
C GLN A 53 8.73 -2.72 10.25
N VAL A 54 8.24 -2.48 9.05
CA VAL A 54 7.06 -1.64 8.81
C VAL A 54 6.07 -2.44 7.97
N GLU A 55 4.85 -2.55 8.48
CA GLU A 55 3.71 -3.14 7.80
C GLU A 55 2.64 -2.05 7.61
N ILE A 56 2.30 -1.76 6.37
CA ILE A 56 1.28 -0.76 6.04
C ILE A 56 0.25 -1.39 5.12
N LYS A 57 -1.03 -1.11 5.38
CA LYS A 57 -2.14 -1.57 4.53
C LYS A 57 -2.91 -0.39 4.02
N TRP A 58 -2.96 -0.24 2.71
CA TRP A 58 -3.81 0.73 2.05
C TRP A 58 -5.02 0.05 1.41
N GLU A 59 -6.16 0.71 1.53
CA GLU A 59 -7.35 0.45 0.73
C GLU A 59 -7.61 1.69 -0.12
N ALA A 60 -7.40 1.57 -1.43
CA ALA A 60 -7.74 2.61 -2.39
C ALA A 60 -9.02 2.20 -3.11
N TRP A 61 -9.98 3.11 -3.26
CA TRP A 61 -11.23 2.81 -3.95
C TRP A 61 -11.64 3.95 -4.87
N ARG A 62 -12.33 3.60 -5.95
CA ARG A 62 -12.89 4.56 -6.89
C ARG A 62 -14.30 4.14 -7.26
N LYS A 63 -15.25 5.04 -7.07
CA LYS A 63 -16.65 4.80 -7.43
C LYS A 63 -16.82 4.87 -8.95
N ILE A 64 -17.55 3.90 -9.51
CA ILE A 64 -17.96 3.89 -10.92
C ILE A 64 -19.44 4.28 -11.02
N SER A 65 -20.26 3.71 -10.13
CA SER A 65 -21.68 4.01 -9.98
C SER A 65 -22.12 3.81 -8.53
N ASP A 66 -23.40 4.01 -8.21
CA ASP A 66 -23.94 3.76 -6.86
C ASP A 66 -23.83 2.29 -6.42
N TYR A 67 -23.70 1.37 -7.38
CA TYR A 67 -23.62 -0.07 -7.13
C TYR A 67 -22.22 -0.64 -7.30
N PHE A 68 -21.37 0.01 -8.09
CA PHE A 68 -20.05 -0.51 -8.44
C PHE A 68 -18.92 0.43 -8.03
N LYS A 69 -17.90 -0.15 -7.41
CA LYS A 69 -16.63 0.54 -7.13
C LYS A 69 -15.46 -0.38 -7.40
N TYR A 70 -14.36 0.20 -7.85
CA TYR A 70 -13.07 -0.46 -7.82
C TYR A 70 -12.49 -0.38 -6.41
N VAL A 71 -11.84 -1.46 -5.99
CA VAL A 71 -11.10 -1.52 -4.72
C VAL A 71 -9.74 -2.13 -5.01
N ILE A 72 -8.69 -1.45 -4.58
CA ILE A 72 -7.30 -1.89 -4.64
C ILE A 72 -6.82 -2.04 -3.20
N GLN A 73 -6.27 -3.21 -2.89
CA GLN A 73 -5.64 -3.48 -1.60
C GLN A 73 -4.14 -3.56 -1.81
N ILE A 74 -3.39 -2.73 -1.09
CA ILE A 74 -1.93 -2.67 -1.18
C ILE A 74 -1.38 -2.97 0.21
N GLU A 75 -0.57 -4.03 0.28
CA GLU A 75 0.12 -4.42 1.50
C GLU A 75 1.62 -4.17 1.34
N TRP A 76 2.12 -3.22 2.12
CA TRP A 76 3.53 -2.88 2.22
C TRP A 76 4.15 -3.68 3.36
N MET A 77 5.21 -4.41 3.07
CA MET A 77 6.00 -5.12 4.08
C MET A 77 7.47 -4.78 3.87
N ILE A 78 8.02 -4.01 4.79
CA ILE A 78 9.39 -3.53 4.76
C ILE A 78 10.11 -4.20 5.93
N LEU A 79 11.18 -4.92 5.61
CA LEU A 79 11.94 -5.68 6.60
C LEU A 79 13.37 -5.18 6.61
N GLY A 80 13.94 -5.02 7.81
CA GLY A 80 15.36 -4.68 7.94
C GLY A 80 15.71 -3.26 7.53
N MET A 81 14.76 -2.31 7.63
CA MET A 81 15.03 -0.90 7.34
C MET A 81 16.06 -0.36 8.33
N LYS A 82 17.14 0.21 7.80
CA LYS A 82 18.18 0.92 8.54
C LYS A 82 18.32 2.32 7.94
N ASP A 83 18.42 3.33 8.80
CA ASP A 83 18.84 4.66 8.36
C ASP A 83 20.34 4.59 8.06
N ILE A 84 20.72 4.79 6.80
CA ILE A 84 22.11 4.84 6.32
C ILE A 84 22.55 6.30 6.25
#